data_AF-W7C6B5-F1
#
_entry.id   AF-W7C6B5-F1
#
_cell.length_a   1.000
_cell.length_b   1.000
_cell.length_c   1.000
_cell.angle_alpha   90.00
_cell.angle_beta   90.00
_cell.angle_gamma   90.00
#
_symmetry.space_group_name_H-M   'P 1'
#
loop_
_entity.id
_entity.type
_entity.pdbx_description
1 polymer ?
#
loop_
_entity_poly.entity_id
_entity_poly.type
_entity_poly.pdbx_seq_one_letter_code
_entity_poly.pdbx_strand_id
1 'polypeptide(L)' 'MKEFIMNEMAVLLKEYRAGNEPAKVERLAFVGAGDKDVYNITAPFVVDGKEVIAGRIEARDSEMAEIGFF' A
#
# COMPACT_ATOMS: atom_id res chain seq x y z
N MET A 1 -9.45 24.33 -16.12
CA MET A 1 -9.06 22.94 -16.46
C MET A 1 -8.80 22.08 -15.22
N LYS A 2 -7.97 22.51 -14.26
CA LYS A 2 -7.76 21.80 -12.98
C LYS A 2 -9.03 21.62 -12.13
N GLU A 3 -9.89 22.64 -12.01
CA GLU A 3 -11.16 22.53 -11.26
C GLU A 3 -12.16 21.56 -11.90
N PHE A 4 -12.20 21.50 -13.23
CA PHE A 4 -13.10 20.59 -13.96
C PHE A 4 -12.71 19.12 -13.73
N ILE A 5 -11.40 18.80 -13.80
CA ILE A 5 -10.87 17.44 -13.54
C ILE A 5 -11.05 17.03 -12.06
N MET A 6 -10.87 17.97 -11.12
CA MET A 6 -11.06 17.70 -9.68
C MET A 6 -12.52 17.29 -9.38
N ASN A 7 -13.48 17.90 -10.09
CA ASN A 7 -14.89 17.60 -9.93
C ASN A 7 -15.24 16.18 -10.44
N GLU A 8 -14.66 15.76 -11.57
CA GLU A 8 -14.87 14.40 -12.10
C GLU A 8 -14.28 13.31 -11.20
N MET A 9 -13.06 13.50 -10.68
CA MET A 9 -12.43 12.54 -9.77
C MET A 9 -13.23 12.36 -8.47
N ALA A 10 -13.74 13.45 -7.91
CA ALA A 10 -14.56 13.41 -6.70
C ALA A 10 -15.88 12.66 -6.94
N VAL A 11 -16.51 12.85 -8.10
CA VAL A 11 -17.73 12.13 -8.50
C VAL A 11 -17.44 10.64 -8.67
N LEU A 12 -16.41 10.27 -9.44
CA LEU A 12 -16.04 8.86 -9.66
C LEU A 12 -15.67 8.14 -8.36
N LEU A 13 -14.93 8.80 -7.45
CA LEU A 13 -14.60 8.24 -6.16
C LEU A 13 -15.84 8.02 -5.29
N LYS A 14 -16.81 8.96 -5.33
CA LYS A 14 -18.08 8.82 -4.63
C LYS A 14 -18.89 7.63 -5.17
N GLU A 15 -18.98 7.49 -6.49
CA GLU A 15 -19.68 6.38 -7.14
C GLU A 15 -19.04 5.03 -6.80
N TYR A 16 -17.71 4.93 -6.87
CA TYR A 16 -16.99 3.73 -6.48
C TYR A 16 -17.29 3.34 -5.02
N ARG A 17 -17.22 4.29 -4.08
CA ARG A 17 -17.47 4.03 -2.66
C ARG A 17 -18.92 3.65 -2.35
N ALA A 18 -19.89 4.15 -3.12
CA ALA A 18 -21.30 3.82 -2.92
C ALA A 18 -21.66 2.40 -3.39
N GLY A 19 -20.94 1.86 -4.37
CA GLY A 19 -21.19 0.53 -4.94
C GLY A 19 -20.25 -0.58 -4.46
N ASN A 20 -19.18 -0.25 -3.73
CA ASN A 20 -18.16 -1.21 -3.32
C ASN A 20 -17.97 -1.18 -1.80
N GLU A 21 -18.55 -2.16 -1.11
CA GLU A 21 -18.19 -2.45 0.28
C GLU A 21 -17.05 -3.48 0.31
N PRO A 22 -15.94 -3.20 1.02
CA PRO A 22 -14.88 -4.19 1.18
C PRO A 22 -15.38 -5.42 1.92
N ALA A 23 -15.29 -6.60 1.29
CA ALA A 23 -15.76 -7.85 1.91
C ALA A 23 -14.94 -8.24 3.15
N LYS A 24 -13.62 -7.97 3.14
CA LYS A 24 -12.70 -8.21 4.26
C LYS A 24 -11.47 -7.32 4.10
N VAL A 25 -11.10 -6.58 5.14
CA VAL A 25 -9.94 -5.68 5.13
C VAL A 25 -9.08 -5.96 6.35
N GLU A 26 -7.80 -6.23 6.13
CA GLU A 26 -6.83 -6.49 7.17
C GLU A 26 -5.55 -5.69 6.88
N ARG A 27 -4.87 -5.23 7.94
CA ARG A 27 -3.52 -4.69 7.83
C ARG A 27 -2.53 -5.81 8.03
N LEU A 28 -1.50 -5.87 7.18
CA LEU A 28 -0.41 -6.82 7.33
C LEU A 28 0.48 -6.39 8.51
N ALA A 29 0.82 -7.35 9.37
CA ALA A 29 1.79 -7.17 10.45
C ALA A 29 3.15 -7.70 9.98
N PHE A 30 4.08 -6.79 9.69
CA PHE A 30 5.45 -7.13 9.31
C PHE A 30 6.33 -7.25 10.55
N VAL A 31 7.15 -8.30 10.61
CA VAL A 31 8.10 -8.55 11.71
C VAL A 31 9.52 -8.35 11.18
N GLY A 32 10.41 -7.78 12.00
CA GLY A 32 11.81 -7.56 11.63
C GLY A 32 12.13 -6.17 11.05
N ALA A 33 11.13 -5.30 10.88
CA ALA A 33 11.32 -3.91 10.43
C ALA A 33 11.66 -2.91 11.56
N GLY A 34 11.73 -3.36 12.81
CA GLY A 34 11.99 -2.48 13.96
C GLY A 34 10.84 -1.51 14.22
N ASP A 35 11.16 -0.23 14.34
CA ASP A 35 10.23 0.89 14.52
C ASP A 35 9.84 1.58 13.20
N LYS A 36 10.35 1.09 12.06
CA LYS A 36 10.08 1.62 10.73
C LYS A 36 8.74 1.11 10.19
N ASP A 37 8.11 1.91 9.34
CA ASP A 37 6.92 1.51 8.61
C ASP A 37 7.27 0.63 7.42
N VAL A 38 6.38 -0.31 7.10
CA VAL A 38 6.44 -1.09 5.86
C VAL A 38 5.22 -0.76 5.01
N TYR A 39 5.43 -0.20 3.83
CA TYR A 39 4.36 0.23 2.94
C TYR A 39 4.79 0.15 1.47
N ASN A 40 3.89 0.52 0.54
CA ASN A 40 4.11 0.41 -0.90
C ASN A 40 4.65 -0.98 -1.32
N ILE A 41 4.01 -2.02 -0.79
CA ILE A 41 4.40 -3.40 -1.03
C ILE A 41 4.15 -3.82 -2.48
N THR A 42 4.94 -4.79 -2.90
CA THR A 42 4.68 -5.56 -4.13
C THR A 42 3.48 -6.50 -3.95
N ALA A 43 2.92 -6.98 -5.06
CA ALA A 43 2.13 -8.20 -5.02
C ALA A 43 3.04 -9.39 -4.63
N PRO A 44 2.52 -10.44 -3.96
CA PRO A 44 3.32 -11.62 -3.61
C PRO A 44 4.00 -12.26 -4.84
N PHE A 45 5.23 -12.74 -4.67
CA PHE A 45 6.01 -13.44 -5.70
C PHE A 45 6.87 -14.55 -5.10
N VAL A 46 7.48 -15.41 -5.93
CA VAL A 46 8.23 -16.57 -5.45
C VAL A 46 9.74 -16.36 -5.56
N VAL A 47 10.47 -16.64 -4.48
CA VAL A 47 11.94 -16.73 -4.43
C VAL A 47 12.31 -18.07 -3.80
N ASP A 48 13.12 -18.87 -4.49
CA ASP A 48 13.58 -20.19 -4.03
C ASP A 48 12.44 -21.10 -3.51
N GLY A 49 11.28 -21.04 -4.18
CA GLY A 49 10.09 -21.83 -3.83
C GLY A 49 9.29 -21.31 -2.64
N LYS A 50 9.64 -20.14 -2.09
CA LYS A 50 8.88 -19.47 -1.03
C LYS A 50 8.14 -18.26 -1.58
N GLU A 51 6.89 -18.09 -1.17
CA GLU A 51 6.14 -16.86 -1.41
C GLU A 51 6.71 -15.74 -0.53
N VAL A 52 6.93 -14.58 -1.14
CA VAL A 52 7.60 -13.41 -0.57
C VAL A 52 6.84 -12.16 -0.95
N ILE A 53 6.83 -11.18 -0.04
CA ILE A 53 6.42 -9.80 -0.32
C ILE A 53 7.63 -8.88 -0.11
N ALA A 54 7.96 -8.08 -1.13
CA ALA A 54 8.91 -6.98 -0.95
C ALA A 54 8.18 -5.71 -0.50
N GLY A 55 8.69 -5.05 0.54
CA GLY A 55 8.13 -3.81 1.08
C GLY A 55 9.17 -2.69 1.20
N ARG A 56 8.71 -1.44 1.05
CA ARG A 56 9.51 -0.25 1.39
C ARG A 56 9.53 -0.09 2.91
N ILE A 57 10.72 -0.13 3.50
CA ILE A 57 10.95 0.03 4.93
C ILE A 57 11.55 1.41 5.17
N GLU A 58 10.88 2.25 5.96
CA GLU A 58 11.29 3.64 6.15
C GLU A 58 10.82 4.21 7.50
N ALA A 59 11.64 5.05 8.13
CA ALA A 59 11.23 5.77 9.33
C ALA A 59 10.24 6.89 8.99
N ARG A 60 9.22 7.10 9.82
CA ARG A 60 8.11 8.03 9.53
C ARG A 60 8.56 9.48 9.30
N ASP A 61 9.70 9.88 9.85
CA ASP A 61 10.28 11.22 9.77
C ASP A 61 11.50 11.29 8.82
N SER A 62 11.70 10.29 7.97
CA SER A 62 12.83 10.19 7.05
C SER A 62 12.39 9.77 5.64
N GLU A 63 13.15 10.19 4.63
CA GLU A 63 13.01 9.74 3.23
C GLU A 63 14.04 8.66 2.88
N MET A 64 14.82 8.19 3.86
CA MET A 64 15.81 7.14 3.67
C MET A 64 15.12 5.78 3.74
N ALA A 65 14.86 5.21 2.58
CA ALA A 65 14.18 3.93 2.43
C ALA A 65 15.13 2.77 2.13
N GLU A 66 14.75 1.61 2.62
CA GLU A 66 15.36 0.31 2.29
C GLU A 66 14.28 -0.62 1.73
N ILE A 67 14.68 -1.66 1.00
CA ILE A 67 13.76 -2.72 0.55
C ILE A 67 14.06 -3.99 1.35
N GLY A 68 13.03 -4.55 1.98
CA GLY A 68 13.11 -5.83 2.68
C GLY A 68 12.14 -6.86 2.10
N PHE A 69 12.54 -8.12 2.17
CA PHE A 69 11.71 -9.28 1.79
C PHE A 69 11.12 -9.89 3.06
N PHE A 70 9.82 -10.19 3.02
CA PHE A 70 9.05 -10.79 4.10
C PHE A 70 8.39 -12.09 3.62
#